data_AF-A0A839HJQ4-F1
#
_entry.id   AF-A0A839HJQ4-F1
#
_cell.length_a   1.000
_cell.length_b   1.000
_cell.length_c   1.000
_cell.angle_alpha   90.00
_cell.angle_beta   90.00
_cell.angle_gamma   90.00
#
_symmetry.space_group_name_H-M   'P 1'
#
loop_
_entity.id
_entity.type
_entity.pdbx_description
1 polymer ?
#
loop_
_entity_poly.entity_id
_entity_poly.type
_entity_poly.pdbx_seq_one_letter_code
_entity_poly.pdbx_strand_id
1 'polypeptide(L)' 'MVNAAHTRTDPISRWALALKERSGWQNAVVALANKNARIVWALLAKGRVFDPNHVSVKPDEMPTVRPILPAVTPT' A
#
# COMPACT_ATOMS: atom_id res chain seq x y z
N MET A 1 5.43 -27.01 12.59
CA MET A 1 6.44 -25.91 12.61
C MET A 1 5.71 -24.62 12.21
N VAL A 2 5.17 -23.84 13.16
CA VAL A 2 4.40 -22.62 12.86
C VAL A 2 4.86 -21.45 13.74
N ASN A 3 6.10 -21.01 13.51
CA ASN A 3 6.74 -19.97 14.33
C ASN A 3 7.13 -18.71 13.54
N ALA A 4 6.23 -18.17 12.72
CA ALA A 4 6.53 -16.95 11.95
C ALA A 4 5.47 -15.84 12.02
N ALA A 5 4.42 -15.99 12.83
CA ALA A 5 3.39 -14.96 12.99
C ALA A 5 3.70 -13.97 14.13
N HIS A 6 4.34 -14.44 15.20
CA HIS A 6 4.66 -13.63 16.40
C HIS A 6 5.86 -12.70 16.24
N THR A 7 6.66 -12.85 15.18
CA THR A 7 7.85 -12.01 14.92
C THR A 7 7.62 -10.99 13.81
N ARG A 8 6.43 -10.95 13.20
CA ARG A 8 6.12 -10.02 12.11
C ARG A 8 5.51 -8.74 12.67
N THR A 9 6.39 -7.75 12.82
CA THR A 9 6.06 -6.38 13.29
C THR A 9 5.55 -5.48 12.17
N ASP A 10 5.30 -6.05 10.98
CA ASP A 10 4.83 -5.30 9.84
C ASP A 10 3.46 -4.64 10.14
N PRO A 11 3.18 -3.46 9.56
CA PRO A 11 1.95 -2.73 9.85
C PRO A 11 0.67 -3.52 9.56
N ILE A 12 0.70 -4.46 8.60
CA ILE A 12 -0.46 -5.28 8.23
C ILE A 12 -0.74 -6.31 9.32
N SER A 13 0.28 -6.99 9.83
CA SER A 13 0.16 -7.95 10.93
C SER A 13 -0.35 -7.29 12.21
N ARG A 14 0.15 -6.10 12.56
CA ARG A 14 -0.36 -5.31 13.71
C ARG A 14 -1.82 -4.90 13.52
N TRP A 15 -2.19 -4.42 12.34
CA TRP A 15 -3.58 -4.08 12.02
C TRP A 15 -4.51 -5.30 12.09
N ALA A 16 -4.06 -6.45 11.61
CA ALA A 16 -4.83 -7.69 11.62
C ALA A 16 -5.05 -8.20 13.06
N LEU A 17 -4.04 -8.09 13.93
CA LEU A 17 -4.16 -8.42 15.36
C LEU A 17 -5.18 -7.51 16.05
N ALA A 18 -5.06 -6.19 15.88
CA ALA A 18 -6.03 -5.24 16.42
C ALA A 18 -7.45 -5.45 15.84
N LEU A 19 -7.57 -5.97 14.62
CA LEU A 19 -8.86 -6.33 14.02
C LEU A 19 -9.45 -7.59 14.64
N LYS A 20 -8.62 -8.60 14.89
CA LYS A 20 -9.02 -9.79 15.61
C LYS A 20 -9.55 -9.45 16.99
N GLU A 21 -8.88 -8.55 17.71
CA GLU A 21 -9.28 -8.12 19.06
C GLU A 21 -10.64 -7.43 19.09
N ARG A 22 -10.93 -6.55 18.12
CA ARG A 22 -12.20 -5.78 18.10
C ARG A 22 -13.36 -6.48 17.39
N SER A 23 -13.10 -7.37 16.43
CA SER A 23 -14.14 -7.94 15.54
C SER A 23 -14.12 -9.46 15.45
N GLY A 24 -13.23 -10.13 16.19
CA GLY A 24 -13.11 -11.58 16.19
C GLY A 24 -12.27 -12.13 15.04
N TRP A 25 -11.91 -13.41 15.18
CA TRP A 25 -10.98 -14.11 14.29
C TRP A 25 -11.46 -14.21 12.84
N GLN A 26 -12.71 -14.63 12.62
CA GLN A 26 -13.25 -14.87 11.27
C GLN A 26 -13.20 -13.58 10.42
N ASN A 27 -13.66 -12.48 10.99
CA ASN A 27 -13.65 -11.18 10.33
C ASN A 27 -12.22 -10.70 10.03
N ALA A 28 -11.28 -10.92 10.96
CA ALA A 28 -9.88 -10.58 10.75
C ALA A 28 -9.25 -11.38 9.60
N VAL A 29 -9.51 -12.69 9.52
CA VAL A 29 -8.99 -13.55 8.44
C VAL A 29 -9.52 -13.13 7.08
N VAL A 30 -10.84 -12.91 6.96
CA VAL A 30 -11.47 -12.48 5.70
C VAL A 30 -10.94 -11.11 5.27
N ALA A 31 -10.83 -10.16 6.19
CA ALA A 31 -10.32 -8.83 5.89
C ALA A 31 -8.84 -8.84 5.47
N LEU A 32 -8.02 -9.68 6.12
CA LEU A 32 -6.61 -9.87 5.74
C LEU A 32 -6.48 -10.47 4.34
N ALA A 33 -7.28 -11.48 4.02
CA ALA A 33 -7.33 -12.07 2.68
C ALA A 33 -7.73 -11.04 1.62
N ASN A 34 -8.77 -10.26 1.87
CA ASN A 34 -9.21 -9.20 0.95
C ASN A 34 -8.13 -8.12 0.75
N LYS A 35 -7.42 -7.72 1.82
CA LYS A 35 -6.30 -6.78 1.72
C LYS A 35 -5.18 -7.34 0.84
N ASN A 36 -4.81 -8.60 1.01
CA ASN A 36 -3.79 -9.25 0.17
C ASN A 36 -4.24 -9.37 -1.29
N ALA A 37 -5.50 -9.73 -1.54
CA ALA A 37 -6.06 -9.79 -2.89
C ALA A 37 -5.98 -8.44 -3.61
N ARG A 38 -6.21 -7.33 -2.90
CA ARG A 38 -6.09 -5.98 -3.46
C ARG A 38 -4.64 -5.60 -3.78
N ILE A 39 -3.67 -6.02 -2.97
CA ILE A 39 -2.24 -5.84 -3.25
C ILE A 39 -1.85 -6.60 -4.53
N VAL A 40 -2.16 -7.90 -4.58
CA VAL A 40 -1.85 -8.74 -5.76
C VAL A 40 -2.48 -8.16 -7.02
N TRP A 41 -3.75 -7.76 -6.96
CA TRP A 41 -4.42 -7.13 -8.09
C TRP A 41 -3.69 -5.87 -8.57
N ALA A 42 -3.26 -4.99 -7.66
CA ALA A 42 -2.55 -3.76 -8.02
C ALA A 42 -1.17 -4.03 -8.63
N LEU A 43 -0.48 -5.07 -8.16
CA LEU A 43 0.81 -5.51 -8.72
C LEU A 43 0.64 -6.04 -10.14
N LEU A 44 -0.34 -6.92 -10.35
CA LEU A 44 -0.64 -7.48 -11.67
C LEU A 44 -1.11 -6.39 -12.65
N ALA A 45 -2.01 -5.51 -12.22
CA ALA A 45 -2.55 -4.44 -13.05
C ALA A 45 -1.48 -3.41 -13.48
N LYS A 46 -0.40 -3.25 -12.69
CA LYS A 46 0.68 -2.29 -12.95
C LYS A 46 1.99 -2.95 -13.41
N GLY A 47 2.02 -4.27 -13.58
CA GLY A 47 3.25 -5.01 -13.92
C GLY A 47 4.39 -4.81 -12.92
N ARG A 48 4.07 -4.61 -11.63
CA ARG A 48 5.04 -4.29 -10.57
C ARG A 48 5.35 -5.49 -9.69
N VAL A 49 6.54 -5.49 -9.11
CA VAL A 49 6.94 -6.45 -8.06
C VAL A 49 6.47 -5.95 -6.68
N PHE A 50 6.17 -6.88 -5.77
CA PHE A 50 5.80 -6.55 -4.39
C PHE A 50 6.95 -5.86 -3.66
N ASP A 51 6.65 -4.73 -3.02
CA ASP A 51 7.55 -4.00 -2.13
C ASP A 51 6.89 -3.85 -0.74
N PRO A 52 7.45 -4.46 0.31
CA PRO A 52 6.93 -4.35 1.68
C PRO A 52 6.85 -2.91 2.22
N ASN A 53 7.68 -2.00 1.70
CA ASN A 53 7.74 -0.60 2.13
C ASN A 53 6.91 0.33 1.23
N HIS A 54 6.11 -0.23 0.32
CA HIS A 54 5.32 0.57 -0.62
C HIS A 54 4.29 1.46 0.08
N VAL A 55 4.42 2.78 -0.08
CA VAL A 55 3.44 3.77 0.34
C VAL A 55 2.60 4.19 -0.87
N SER A 56 1.27 4.12 -0.74
CA SER A 56 0.35 4.60 -1.78
C SER A 56 0.31 6.12 -1.78
N VAL A 57 0.96 6.76 -2.75
CA VAL A 57 0.88 8.21 -2.97
C VAL A 57 -0.42 8.54 -3.72
N LYS A 58 -1.13 9.60 -3.29
CA LYS A 58 -2.30 10.08 -4.04
C LYS A 58 -1.81 10.80 -5.32
N PRO A 59 -2.44 10.59 -6.49
CA PRO A 59 -1.99 11.20 -7.75
C PRO A 59 -2.00 12.74 -7.76
N ASP A 60 -2.76 13.38 -6.87
CA ASP A 60 -2.94 14.84 -6.84
C ASP A 60 -1.82 15.58 -6.08
N GLU A 61 -0.86 14.85 -5.52
CA GLU A 61 0.37 15.41 -4.94
C GLU A 61 1.45 15.61 -6.02
N MET A 62 1.03 15.95 -7.24
CA MET A 62 1.94 16.35 -8.31
C MET A 62 2.60 17.66 -7.87
N PRO A 63 3.93 17.71 -7.63
CA PRO A 63 4.58 19.01 -7.51
C PRO A 63 4.25 19.73 -8.80
N THR A 64 3.68 20.92 -8.67
CA THR A 64 3.47 21.85 -9.79
C THR A 64 4.85 22.18 -10.32
N VAL A 65 5.39 21.32 -11.19
CA VAL A 65 6.51 21.65 -12.05
C VAL A 65 5.94 22.71 -12.97
N ARG A 66 6.11 23.98 -12.57
CA ARG A 66 5.83 25.11 -13.46
C ARG A 66 6.63 24.80 -14.73
N PRO A 67 6.00 24.73 -15.91
CA PRO A 67 6.76 24.74 -17.14
C PRO A 67 7.51 26.06 -17.11
N ILE A 68 8.84 26.00 -16.94
CA ILE A 68 9.72 27.11 -17.29
C ILE A 68 9.61 27.24 -18.81
N LEU A 69 8.60 27.98 -19.26
CA LEU A 69 8.54 28.47 -20.62
C LEU A 69 9.86 29.23 -20.86
N PRO A 70 10.67 28.86 -21.86
CA PRO A 70 11.79 29.70 -22.23
C PRO A 70 11.22 31.06 -22.64
N ALA A 71 11.73 32.13 -22.05
CA ALA A 71 11.36 33.48 -22.42
C ALA A 71 11.63 33.65 -23.94
N VAL A 72 10.57 33.67 -24.73
CA VAL A 72 10.62 34.23 -26.08
C VAL A 72 10.81 35.73 -25.89
N THR A 73 12.02 36.20 -26.16
CA THR A 73 12.28 37.63 -26.36
C THR A 73 11.90 37.95 -27.81
N PRO A 74 10.91 38.82 -28.06
CA PRO A 74 10.73 39.36 -29.39
C PRO A 74 11.71 40.51 -29.62
N THR A 75 12.22 40.57 -30.85
CA THR A 75 13.05 41.60 -31.52
C THR A 75 14.55 41.32 -31.58
#